data_AF-A0A3S0ZW99-F1
#
_entry.id   AF-A0A3S0ZW99-F1
#
_cell.length_a   1.000
_cell.length_b   1.000
_cell.length_c   1.000
_cell.angle_alpha   90.00
_cell.angle_beta   90.00
_cell.angle_gamma   90.00
#
_symmetry.space_group_name_H-M   'P 1'
#
loop_
_entity.id
_entity.type
_entity.pdbx_description
1 polymer ?
#
loop_
_entity_poly.entity_id
_entity_poly.type
_entity_poly.pdbx_seq_one_letter_code
_entity_poly.pdbx_strand_id
1 'polypeptide(L)'
;FPCPHLFLTMSISTSLFNNVHVHISSLQFPCPHLYFTISMSTSLFYNFHVHIFILQFPCPHLFLPISMSTSLLTNFHVHIYSLQFPCLHLFLTISMSISFLYNFHVHISSQQFPCPH
;
A
#
# COMPACT_ATOMS: atom_id res chain seq x y z
N PHE A 1 0.32 -12.86 -24.48
CA PHE A 1 0.14 -11.47 -24.03
C PHE A 1 1.07 -11.22 -22.85
N PRO A 2 1.86 -10.13 -22.84
CA PRO A 2 2.79 -9.85 -21.75
C PRO A 2 2.03 -9.48 -20.47
N CYS A 3 2.52 -9.94 -19.31
CA CYS A 3 2.03 -9.51 -18.01
C CYS A 3 2.26 -7.99 -17.84
N PRO A 4 1.23 -7.18 -17.62
CA PRO A 4 1.41 -5.74 -17.44
C PRO A 4 2.11 -5.45 -16.11
N HIS A 5 3.18 -4.64 -16.15
CA HIS A 5 3.85 -4.15 -14.95
C HIS A 5 3.48 -2.70 -14.70
N LEU A 6 3.10 -2.38 -13.46
CA LEU A 6 2.86 -1.00 -13.03
C LEU A 6 3.85 -0.63 -11.95
N PHE A 7 4.52 0.51 -12.14
CA PHE A 7 5.45 1.07 -11.18
C PHE A 7 4.98 2.47 -10.78
N LEU A 8 4.89 2.70 -9.47
CA LEU A 8 4.64 4.02 -8.92
C LEU A 8 5.66 4.26 -7.80
N THR A 9 6.26 5.44 -7.82
CA THR A 9 7.17 5.91 -6.77
C THR A 9 6.64 7.24 -6.24
N MET A 10 6.52 7.35 -4.92
CA MET A 10 6.13 8.57 -4.24
C MET A 10 7.22 8.92 -3.23
N SER A 11 7.71 10.16 -3.31
CA SER A 11 8.69 10.70 -2.37
C SER A 11 8.23 12.08 -1.89
N ILE A 12 8.18 12.29 -0.57
CA ILE A 12 7.76 13.56 0.01
C ILE A 12 8.77 13.96 1.10
N SER A 13 9.24 15.20 1.03
CA SER A 13 10.12 15.81 2.01
C SER A 13 9.66 17.22 2.36
N THR A 14 9.15 17.41 3.56
CA THR A 14 8.65 18.72 4.03
C THR A 14 8.80 18.87 5.54
N SER A 15 8.70 20.08 6.06
CA SER A 15 8.79 20.32 7.50
C SER A 15 7.60 19.75 8.27
N LEU A 16 6.36 19.97 7.80
CA LEU A 16 5.14 19.56 8.51
C LEU A 16 4.07 19.10 7.54
N PHE A 17 3.43 17.96 7.83
CA PHE A 17 2.20 17.52 7.17
C PHE A 17 1.16 17.13 8.21
N ASN A 18 -0.07 17.58 7.97
CA ASN A 18 -1.19 17.19 8.82
C ASN A 18 -1.70 15.81 8.42
N ASN A 19 -2.23 15.67 7.19
CA ASN A 19 -2.80 14.42 6.69
C ASN A 19 -2.23 14.10 5.31
N VAL A 20 -1.83 12.84 5.09
CA VAL A 20 -1.55 12.28 3.76
C VAL A 20 -2.38 11.04 3.55
N HIS A 21 -3.06 11.00 2.41
CA HIS A 21 -3.85 9.85 1.95
C HIS A 21 -3.33 9.39 0.59
N VAL A 22 -2.96 8.12 0.51
CA VAL A 22 -2.56 7.47 -0.75
C VAL A 22 -3.65 6.47 -1.11
N HIS A 23 -4.33 6.72 -2.23
CA HIS A 23 -5.33 5.81 -2.77
C HIS A 23 -4.81 5.17 -4.06
N ILE A 24 -4.80 3.85 -4.08
CA ILE A 24 -4.40 3.06 -5.23
C ILE A 24 -5.56 2.13 -5.56
N SER A 25 -6.18 2.34 -6.71
CA SER A 25 -7.18 1.42 -7.26
C SER A 25 -6.66 0.84 -8.57
N SER A 26 -6.68 -0.49 -8.69
CA SER A 26 -6.23 -1.19 -9.91
C SER A 26 -7.28 -2.22 -10.33
N LEU A 27 -7.69 -2.13 -11.60
CA LEU A 27 -8.60 -3.03 -12.28
C LEU A 27 -7.91 -3.52 -13.56
N GLN A 28 -7.50 -4.78 -13.60
CA GLN A 28 -6.59 -5.30 -14.66
C GLN A 28 -6.82 -6.79 -14.99
N PHE A 29 -6.48 -7.18 -16.23
CA PHE A 29 -6.52 -8.55 -16.81
C PHE A 29 -5.20 -8.87 -17.56
N PRO A 30 -4.71 -10.14 -17.61
CA PRO A 30 -4.43 -11.05 -16.50
C PRO A 30 -2.97 -10.90 -15.97
N CYS A 31 -2.78 -11.23 -14.68
CA CYS A 31 -1.47 -11.30 -13.97
C CYS A 31 -0.58 -10.04 -13.97
N PRO A 32 -0.98 -8.93 -13.34
CA PRO A 32 -0.11 -7.77 -13.20
C PRO A 32 0.87 -7.89 -12.02
N HIS A 33 2.06 -7.36 -12.22
CA HIS A 33 2.97 -7.06 -11.12
C HIS A 33 2.91 -5.57 -10.80
N LEU A 34 2.45 -5.26 -9.59
CA LEU A 34 2.29 -3.92 -9.08
C LEU A 34 3.42 -3.60 -8.11
N TYR A 35 4.15 -2.53 -8.38
CA TYR A 35 5.25 -2.05 -7.54
C TYR A 35 4.96 -0.62 -7.12
N PHE A 36 4.64 -0.45 -5.84
CA PHE A 36 4.36 0.84 -5.24
C PHE A 36 5.42 1.13 -4.18
N THR A 37 6.24 2.14 -4.39
CA THR A 37 7.24 2.56 -3.41
C THR A 37 6.82 3.89 -2.82
N ILE A 38 6.77 3.98 -1.50
CA ILE A 38 6.43 5.20 -0.78
C ILE A 38 7.59 5.53 0.16
N SER A 39 8.09 6.75 0.06
CA SER A 39 9.17 7.24 0.90
C SER A 39 8.82 8.62 1.43
N MET A 40 8.93 8.82 2.74
CA MET A 40 8.56 10.10 3.37
C MET A 40 9.58 10.50 4.41
N SER A 41 9.93 11.79 4.42
CA SER A 41 10.78 12.38 5.44
C SER A 41 10.22 13.72 5.88
N THR A 42 9.72 13.81 7.11
CA THR A 42 9.17 15.07 7.64
C THR A 42 9.48 15.22 9.11
N SER A 43 9.47 16.45 9.64
CA SER A 43 9.67 16.61 11.08
C SER A 43 8.45 16.12 11.87
N LEU A 44 7.23 16.46 11.43
CA LEU A 44 5.99 16.08 12.08
C LEU A 44 4.98 15.55 11.05
N PHE A 45 4.40 14.39 11.36
CA PHE A 45 3.23 13.85 10.71
C PHE A 45 2.13 13.63 11.75
N TYR A 46 0.90 14.03 11.43
CA TYR A 46 -0.23 13.60 12.25
C TYR A 46 -0.82 12.32 11.68
N ASN A 47 -1.34 12.33 10.46
CA ASN A 47 -2.05 11.19 9.90
C ASN A 47 -1.48 10.76 8.56
N PHE A 48 -1.21 9.46 8.42
CA PHE A 48 -0.79 8.83 7.18
C PHE A 48 -1.65 7.61 6.90
N HIS A 49 -2.37 7.64 5.78
CA HIS A 49 -3.26 6.56 5.38
C HIS A 49 -2.92 6.08 3.96
N VAL A 50 -2.84 4.76 3.80
CA VAL A 50 -2.72 4.10 2.49
C VAL A 50 -3.92 3.20 2.32
N HIS A 51 -4.65 3.37 1.23
CA HIS A 51 -5.76 2.54 0.84
C HIS A 51 -5.48 1.95 -0.54
N ILE A 52 -5.36 0.63 -0.59
CA ILE A 52 -5.15 -0.13 -1.82
C ILE A 52 -6.37 -0.99 -2.05
N PHE A 53 -6.96 -0.85 -3.24
CA PHE A 53 -8.03 -1.69 -3.73
C PHE A 53 -7.60 -2.38 -5.03
N ILE A 54 -7.60 -3.71 -5.02
CA ILE A 54 -7.18 -4.52 -6.16
C ILE A 54 -8.33 -5.46 -6.55
N LEU A 55 -8.81 -5.32 -7.78
CA LEU A 55 -9.84 -6.18 -8.38
C LEU A 55 -9.23 -6.96 -9.57
N GLN A 56 -8.95 -8.26 -9.43
CA GLN A 56 -8.12 -8.97 -10.43
C GLN A 56 -8.36 -10.49 -10.58
N PHE A 57 -7.97 -11.02 -11.74
CA PHE A 57 -7.95 -12.43 -12.15
C PHE A 57 -6.60 -12.78 -12.83
N PRO A 58 -5.92 -13.91 -12.55
CA PRO A 58 -6.00 -14.82 -11.40
C PRO A 58 -4.81 -14.73 -10.41
N CYS A 59 -3.76 -13.93 -10.67
CA CYS A 59 -2.56 -13.88 -9.78
C CYS A 59 -1.82 -12.51 -9.81
N PRO A 60 -2.22 -11.49 -9.04
CA PRO A 60 -1.37 -10.33 -8.77
C PRO A 60 -0.16 -10.64 -7.94
N HIS A 61 0.94 -9.94 -8.24
CA HIS A 61 1.98 -9.66 -7.26
C HIS A 61 1.94 -8.18 -6.89
N LEU A 62 1.78 -7.88 -5.61
CA LEU A 62 1.86 -6.53 -5.07
C LEU A 62 3.13 -6.40 -4.24
N PHE A 63 4.00 -5.47 -4.62
CA PHE A 63 5.16 -5.06 -3.85
C PHE A 63 4.93 -3.63 -3.36
N LEU A 64 4.85 -3.45 -2.04
CA LEU A 64 4.60 -2.17 -1.38
C LEU A 64 5.64 -1.89 -0.29
N PRO A 65 6.86 -1.45 -0.64
CA PRO A 65 7.77 -0.84 0.32
C PRO A 65 7.34 0.58 0.72
N ILE A 66 7.20 0.78 2.02
CA ILE A 66 6.92 2.07 2.66
C ILE A 66 8.08 2.39 3.59
N SER A 67 8.72 3.54 3.41
CA SER A 67 9.74 4.08 4.31
C SER A 67 9.33 5.45 4.85
N MET A 68 9.44 5.64 6.18
CA MET A 68 9.17 6.92 6.83
C MET A 68 10.27 7.31 7.81
N SER A 69 10.60 8.59 7.85
CA SER A 69 11.41 9.21 8.91
C SER A 69 10.72 10.45 9.46
N THR A 70 10.27 10.40 10.72
CA THR A 70 9.59 11.53 11.37
C THR A 70 9.86 11.59 12.88
N SER A 71 9.71 12.75 13.53
CA SER A 71 9.81 12.80 15.00
C SER A 71 8.50 12.39 15.69
N LEU A 72 7.36 12.69 15.07
CA LEU A 72 6.02 12.36 15.55
C LEU A 72 5.18 11.80 14.40
N LEU A 73 4.41 10.75 14.70
CA LEU A 73 3.34 10.19 13.86
C LEU A 73 2.15 9.83 14.75
N THR A 74 1.02 10.52 14.63
CA THR A 74 -0.14 10.18 15.47
C THR A 74 -0.90 8.96 14.97
N ASN A 75 -1.21 8.89 13.67
CA ASN A 75 -1.95 7.79 13.09
C ASN A 75 -1.26 7.29 11.81
N PHE A 76 -0.97 6.01 11.77
CA PHE A 76 -0.54 5.30 10.57
C PHE A 76 -1.54 4.19 10.25
N HIS A 77 -2.12 4.23 9.06
CA HIS A 77 -3.05 3.20 8.61
C HIS A 77 -2.71 2.71 7.21
N VAL A 78 -2.70 1.40 7.03
CA VAL A 78 -2.63 0.76 5.72
C VAL A 78 -3.82 -0.17 5.61
N HIS A 79 -4.64 0.04 4.59
CA HIS A 79 -5.78 -0.80 4.24
C HIS A 79 -5.55 -1.37 2.85
N ILE A 80 -5.43 -2.69 2.76
CA ILE A 80 -5.29 -3.42 1.50
C ILE A 80 -6.50 -4.32 1.37
N TYR A 81 -7.35 -4.03 0.40
CA TYR A 81 -8.48 -4.87 0.04
C TYR A 81 -8.25 -5.47 -1.35
N SER A 82 -8.36 -6.80 -1.43
CA SER A 82 -8.21 -7.53 -2.68
C SER A 82 -9.40 -8.45 -2.94
N LEU A 83 -9.95 -8.41 -4.13
CA LEU A 83 -11.09 -9.22 -4.55
C LEU A 83 -10.66 -10.04 -5.79
N GLN A 84 -10.49 -11.37 -5.65
CA GLN A 84 -9.68 -12.18 -6.57
C GLN A 84 -10.14 -13.64 -6.81
N PHE A 85 -9.62 -14.24 -7.87
CA PHE A 85 -9.50 -15.70 -8.09
C PHE A 85 -8.08 -16.15 -7.74
N PRO A 86 -7.82 -17.43 -7.45
CA PRO A 86 -7.49 -17.96 -6.11
C PRO A 86 -6.18 -17.50 -5.43
N CYS A 87 -5.31 -16.66 -6.02
CA CYS A 87 -3.97 -16.38 -5.46
C CYS A 87 -3.58 -14.89 -5.45
N LEU A 88 -3.22 -14.34 -4.27
CA LEU A 88 -2.53 -13.04 -4.11
C LEU A 88 -1.11 -13.26 -3.58
N HIS A 89 -0.11 -12.65 -4.20
CA HIS A 89 1.23 -12.52 -3.61
C HIS A 89 1.46 -11.08 -3.15
N LEU A 90 1.36 -10.84 -1.84
CA LEU A 90 1.60 -9.54 -1.22
C LEU A 90 2.97 -9.51 -0.55
N PHE A 91 3.78 -8.52 -0.93
CA PHE A 91 5.04 -8.16 -0.30
C PHE A 91 4.92 -6.73 0.24
N LEU A 92 4.49 -6.61 1.49
CA LEU A 92 4.43 -5.35 2.23
C LEU A 92 5.66 -5.23 3.12
N THR A 93 6.43 -4.15 2.96
CA THR A 93 7.52 -3.82 3.88
C THR A 93 7.32 -2.41 4.39
N ILE A 94 7.40 -2.23 5.72
CA ILE A 94 7.22 -0.93 6.36
C ILE A 94 8.45 -0.68 7.22
N SER A 95 9.24 0.33 6.88
CA SER A 95 10.41 0.77 7.63
C SER A 95 10.16 2.17 8.20
N MET A 96 10.15 2.28 9.53
CA MET A 96 9.84 3.54 10.23
C MET A 96 11.00 3.94 11.14
N SER A 97 11.44 5.18 11.03
CA SER A 97 12.33 5.84 11.99
C SER A 97 11.56 6.97 12.68
N ILE A 98 10.91 6.63 13.80
CA ILE A 98 9.95 7.50 14.48
C ILE A 98 10.22 7.54 15.98
N SER A 99 10.25 8.75 16.57
CA SER A 99 10.43 8.91 18.02
C SER A 99 9.13 8.66 18.80
N PHE A 100 7.99 9.13 18.28
CA PHE A 100 6.67 8.93 18.89
C PHE A 100 5.61 8.48 17.88
N LEU A 101 5.00 7.33 18.14
CA LEU A 101 3.90 6.74 17.36
C LEU A 101 2.72 6.44 18.30
N TYR A 102 1.54 6.98 18.00
CA TYR A 102 0.36 6.75 18.84
C TYR A 102 -0.47 5.56 18.36
N ASN A 103 -0.94 5.59 17.10
CA ASN A 103 -1.71 4.51 16.49
C ASN A 103 -1.03 3.97 15.24
N PHE A 104 -1.04 2.64 15.12
CA PHE A 104 -0.55 1.91 13.96
C PHE A 104 -1.52 0.79 13.63
N HIS A 105 -2.07 0.81 12.42
CA HIS A 105 -2.98 -0.21 11.95
C HIS A 105 -2.66 -0.65 10.53
N VAL A 106 -2.63 -1.97 10.33
CA VAL A 106 -2.54 -2.59 9.02
C VAL A 106 -3.70 -3.57 8.90
N HIS A 107 -4.59 -3.28 7.97
CA HIS A 107 -5.73 -4.12 7.63
C HIS A 107 -5.52 -4.69 6.23
N ILE A 108 -5.44 -6.01 6.15
CA ILE A 108 -5.34 -6.72 4.88
C ILE A 108 -6.54 -7.65 4.82
N SER A 109 -7.37 -7.49 3.80
CA SER A 109 -8.54 -8.32 3.58
C SER A 109 -8.57 -8.80 2.15
N SER A 110 -8.79 -10.10 1.99
CA SER A 110 -8.88 -10.75 0.70
C SER A 110 -10.17 -11.55 0.60
N GLN A 111 -10.95 -11.32 -0.45
CA GLN A 111 -12.11 -12.14 -0.77
C GLN A 111 -11.81 -12.93 -2.04
N GLN A 112 -11.91 -14.25 -1.92
CA GLN A 112 -11.73 -15.18 -3.03
C GLN A 112 -13.08 -15.57 -3.64
N PHE A 113 -13.18 -15.58 -4.96
CA PHE A 113 -14.31 -16.18 -5.66
C PHE A 113 -14.02 -17.64 -6.00
N PRO A 114 -14.98 -18.56 -5.78
CA PRO A 114 -14.85 -19.93 -6.22
C PRO A 114 -14.74 -19.98 -7.76
N CYS A 115 -13.90 -20.86 -8.28
CA CYS A 115 -13.82 -21.11 -9.71
C CYS A 115 -15.21 -21.55 -10.22
N PRO A 116 -15.72 -21.00 -11.34
CA PRO A 116 -16.87 -21.60 -12.00
C PRO A 116 -16.47 -23.01 -12.45
N HIS A 117 -17.17 -24.01 -11.92
CA HIS A 117 -17.07 -25.40 -12.38
C HIS A 117 -17.61 -25.54 -13.80
#